data_AF-A0A318H880-F1
#
_entry.id   AF-A0A318H880-F1
#
_cell.length_a   1.000
_cell.length_b   1.000
_cell.length_c   1.000
_cell.angle_alpha   90.00
_cell.angle_beta   90.00
_cell.angle_gamma   90.00
#
_symmetry.space_group_name_H-M   'P 1'
#
loop_
_entity.id
_entity.type
_entity.pdbx_description
1 polymer ?
#
loop_
_entity_poly.entity_id
_entity_poly.type
_entity_poly.pdbx_seq_one_letter_code
_entity_poly.pdbx_strand_id
1 'polypeptide(L)'
;MVRVTAAYAVMLMIVAAVLVVLGPQAQYRVIDHVSTNLHNLARGPLGTLIASAFVTGDDRIYVWLPGLVCLLALGELLWRGKGLVVAFMVGHVGATLIIAAVLAAAIVAGWLPASIADASDVGISYGAAAVLGTLTAAIPTWWRLAWVCFWLANAALVATSLASFDFTATGHVVALALGVLLSTRFRLPGEHWTPLRLMLLASGVAFGYNALIGFSAGAPVAGLATALIALVARSAVHRWSSRKLSRSVAPPDHCGVLTI
;
A
#
# COMPACT_ATOMS: atom_id res chain seq x y z
N MET A 1 11.05 -20.30 -2.36
CA MET A 1 9.73 -20.92 -2.14
C MET A 1 8.85 -19.91 -1.42
N VAL A 2 7.58 -19.75 -1.83
CA VAL A 2 6.63 -18.73 -1.31
C VAL A 2 5.58 -19.38 -0.40
N ARG A 3 6.03 -19.92 0.73
CA ARG A 3 5.20 -20.77 1.60
C ARG A 3 4.15 -19.98 2.34
N VAL A 4 4.49 -18.77 2.81
CA VAL A 4 3.55 -17.91 3.53
C VAL A 4 2.43 -17.47 2.60
N THR A 5 2.78 -17.01 1.40
CA THR A 5 1.81 -16.60 0.39
C THR A 5 0.88 -17.75 -0.01
N ALA A 6 1.43 -18.94 -0.24
CA ALA A 6 0.62 -20.11 -0.60
C ALA A 6 -0.34 -20.52 0.53
N ALA A 7 0.14 -20.58 1.77
CA ALA A 7 -0.70 -20.91 2.93
C ALA A 7 -1.82 -19.89 3.11
N TYR A 8 -1.52 -18.60 2.98
CA TYR A 8 -2.50 -17.53 3.06
C TYR A 8 -3.56 -17.63 1.95
N ALA A 9 -3.15 -17.86 0.71
CA ALA A 9 -4.07 -18.03 -0.41
C ALA A 9 -4.99 -19.25 -0.24
N VAL A 10 -4.46 -20.38 0.23
CA VAL A 10 -5.26 -21.58 0.55
C VAL A 10 -6.27 -21.26 1.66
N MET A 11 -5.85 -20.56 2.71
CA MET A 11 -6.77 -20.16 3.79
C MET A 11 -7.91 -19.28 3.26
N LEU A 12 -7.60 -18.27 2.43
CA LEU A 12 -8.62 -17.41 1.82
C LEU A 12 -9.61 -18.21 0.96
N MET A 13 -9.12 -19.18 0.18
CA MET A 13 -9.98 -20.06 -0.62
C MET A 13 -10.88 -20.94 0.24
N ILE A 14 -10.36 -21.47 1.35
CA ILE A 14 -11.15 -22.27 2.30
C ILE A 14 -12.24 -21.41 2.94
N VAL A 15 -11.88 -20.23 3.45
CA VAL A 15 -12.86 -19.31 4.07
C VAL A 15 -13.93 -18.92 3.05
N ALA A 16 -13.54 -18.53 1.83
CA ALA A 16 -14.48 -18.20 0.78
C ALA A 16 -15.41 -19.37 0.43
N ALA A 17 -14.87 -20.59 0.28
CA ALA A 17 -15.67 -21.78 0.00
C ALA A 17 -16.68 -22.09 1.11
N VAL A 18 -16.26 -21.99 2.37
CA VAL A 18 -17.14 -22.17 3.54
C VAL A 18 -18.26 -21.14 3.54
N LEU A 19 -17.96 -19.86 3.28
CA LEU A 19 -18.98 -18.81 3.23
C LEU A 19 -19.99 -19.02 2.09
N VAL A 20 -19.52 -19.46 0.92
CA VAL A 20 -20.39 -19.82 -0.21
C VAL A 20 -21.32 -20.98 0.14
N VAL A 21 -20.80 -22.02 0.82
CA VAL A 21 -21.61 -23.19 1.25
C VAL A 21 -22.65 -22.81 2.31
N LEU A 22 -22.29 -21.94 3.27
CA LEU A 22 -23.20 -21.51 4.33
C LEU A 22 -24.28 -20.52 3.84
N GLY A 23 -24.07 -19.92 2.67
CA GLY A 23 -25.01 -19.03 2.00
C GLY A 23 -24.96 -17.56 2.48
N PRO A 24 -25.68 -16.66 1.79
CA PRO A 24 -25.52 -15.21 1.95
C PRO A 24 -25.83 -14.67 3.35
N GLN A 25 -26.78 -15.29 4.05
CA GLN A 25 -27.16 -14.89 5.42
C GLN A 25 -26.05 -15.19 6.43
N ALA A 26 -25.36 -16.32 6.28
CA ALA A 26 -24.22 -16.65 7.11
C ALA A 26 -23.01 -15.78 6.75
N GLN A 27 -22.78 -15.51 5.46
CA GLN A 27 -21.74 -14.60 5.01
C GLN A 27 -21.89 -13.20 5.63
N TYR A 28 -23.10 -12.63 5.59
CA TYR A 28 -23.37 -11.34 6.21
C TYR A 28 -23.08 -11.35 7.71
N ARG A 29 -23.54 -12.38 8.44
CA ARG A 29 -23.29 -12.51 9.89
C ARG A 29 -21.81 -12.69 10.23
N VAL A 30 -21.07 -13.46 9.42
CA VAL A 30 -19.63 -13.65 9.64
C VAL A 30 -18.89 -12.35 9.38
N ILE A 31 -19.18 -11.66 8.27
CA ILE A 31 -18.59 -10.35 7.97
C ILE A 31 -18.91 -9.36 9.09
N ASP A 32 -20.17 -9.27 9.52
CA ASP A 32 -20.59 -8.40 10.61
C ASP A 32 -19.85 -8.70 11.92
N HIS A 33 -19.59 -9.97 12.23
CA HIS A 33 -18.91 -10.36 13.47
C HIS A 33 -17.38 -10.19 13.43
N VAL A 34 -16.77 -10.37 12.26
CA VAL A 34 -15.31 -10.29 12.10
C VAL A 34 -14.86 -8.92 11.59
N SER A 35 -15.78 -8.05 11.19
CA SER A 35 -15.47 -6.71 10.71
C SER A 35 -14.77 -5.89 11.79
N THR A 36 -13.78 -5.12 11.39
CA THR A 36 -13.06 -4.18 12.25
C THR A 36 -13.73 -2.80 12.31
N ASN A 37 -15.07 -2.77 12.26
CA ASN A 37 -15.85 -1.56 12.46
C ASN A 37 -15.72 -1.03 13.91
N LEU A 38 -16.10 0.22 14.15
CA LEU A 38 -15.93 0.85 15.46
C LEU A 38 -16.71 0.12 16.56
N HIS A 39 -17.92 -0.36 16.23
CA HIS A 39 -18.76 -1.09 17.17
C HIS A 39 -18.08 -2.37 17.68
N ASN A 40 -17.47 -3.14 16.79
CA ASN A 40 -16.75 -4.36 17.14
C ASN A 40 -15.41 -4.07 17.83
N LEU A 41 -14.67 -3.05 17.37
CA LEU A 41 -13.41 -2.64 18.00
C LEU A 41 -13.63 -2.16 19.44
N ALA A 42 -14.73 -1.44 19.70
CA ALA A 42 -15.08 -0.97 21.05
C ALA A 42 -15.39 -2.13 22.02
N ARG A 43 -15.82 -3.29 21.51
CA ARG A 43 -16.11 -4.48 22.33
C ARG A 43 -14.86 -5.31 22.66
N GLY A 44 -13.69 -4.96 22.12
CA GLY A 44 -12.39 -5.45 22.58
C GLY A 44 -11.86 -6.81 22.07
N PRO A 45 -12.48 -7.59 21.17
CA PRO A 45 -11.83 -8.79 20.66
C PRO A 45 -10.73 -8.42 19.66
N LEU A 46 -9.49 -8.23 20.13
CA LEU A 46 -8.31 -8.04 19.24
C LEU A 46 -8.17 -9.16 18.18
N GLY A 47 -8.80 -10.32 18.41
CA GLY A 47 -8.93 -11.40 17.44
C GLY A 47 -9.68 -11.02 16.15
N THR A 48 -10.56 -10.01 16.16
CA THR A 48 -11.26 -9.55 14.95
C THR A 48 -10.31 -8.84 13.98
N LEU A 49 -9.27 -8.17 14.47
CA LEU A 49 -8.20 -7.64 13.63
C LEU A 49 -7.50 -8.76 12.86
N ILE A 50 -7.20 -9.89 13.51
CA ILE A 50 -6.57 -11.00 12.80
C ILE A 50 -7.57 -11.70 11.87
N ALA A 51 -8.81 -11.91 12.32
CA ALA A 51 -9.83 -12.61 11.55
C ALA A 51 -10.28 -11.84 10.31
N SER A 52 -10.39 -10.52 10.37
CA SER A 52 -10.79 -9.67 9.23
C SER A 52 -9.76 -9.69 8.10
N ALA A 53 -8.51 -10.06 8.38
CA ALA A 53 -7.50 -10.31 7.38
C ALA A 53 -7.75 -11.60 6.57
N PHE A 54 -8.73 -12.44 6.92
CA PHE A 54 -9.03 -13.67 6.19
C PHE A 54 -10.43 -13.69 5.54
N VAL A 55 -11.23 -12.63 5.76
CA VAL A 55 -12.60 -12.54 5.27
C VAL A 55 -12.71 -11.41 4.26
N THR A 56 -13.44 -11.67 3.17
CA THR A 56 -13.75 -10.69 2.13
C THR A 56 -15.26 -10.53 2.00
N GLY A 57 -15.72 -9.30 1.72
CA GLY A 57 -17.10 -9.04 1.34
C GLY A 57 -17.40 -9.32 -0.13
N ASP A 58 -16.38 -9.56 -0.95
CA ASP A 58 -16.48 -9.78 -2.40
C ASP A 58 -16.68 -11.27 -2.74
N ASP A 59 -17.72 -11.57 -3.50
CA ASP A 59 -18.08 -12.91 -3.98
C ASP A 59 -17.14 -13.43 -5.09
N ARG A 60 -16.35 -12.54 -5.70
CA ARG A 60 -15.48 -12.83 -6.86
C ARG A 60 -14.02 -12.94 -6.49
N ILE A 61 -13.71 -13.67 -5.43
CA ILE A 61 -12.34 -13.92 -4.97
C ILE A 61 -11.39 -14.40 -6.09
N TYR A 62 -11.90 -15.20 -7.02
CA TYR A 62 -11.14 -15.73 -8.16
C TYR A 62 -10.64 -14.64 -9.14
N VAL A 63 -11.26 -13.46 -9.15
CA VAL A 63 -10.86 -12.34 -10.02
C VAL A 63 -9.63 -11.64 -9.47
N TRP A 64 -9.59 -11.37 -8.16
CA TRP A 64 -8.56 -10.53 -7.55
C TRP A 64 -7.46 -11.34 -6.85
N LEU A 65 -7.73 -12.58 -6.42
CA LEU A 65 -6.77 -13.42 -5.69
C LEU A 65 -5.47 -13.68 -6.47
N PRO A 66 -5.46 -13.96 -7.78
CA PRO A 66 -4.20 -14.16 -8.51
C PRO A 66 -3.28 -12.94 -8.42
N GLY A 67 -3.85 -11.74 -8.55
CA GLY A 67 -3.11 -10.48 -8.42
C GLY A 67 -2.54 -10.25 -7.03
N LEU A 68 -3.34 -10.53 -5.98
CA LEU A 68 -2.87 -10.49 -4.60
C LEU A 68 -1.74 -11.49 -4.37
N VAL A 69 -1.88 -12.73 -4.84
CA VAL A 69 -0.86 -13.77 -4.72
C VAL A 69 0.44 -13.33 -5.39
N CYS A 70 0.38 -12.71 -6.57
CA CYS A 70 1.58 -12.18 -7.22
C CYS A 70 2.27 -11.10 -6.37
N LEU A 71 1.50 -10.17 -5.81
CA LEU A 71 2.02 -9.10 -4.95
C LEU A 71 2.69 -9.66 -3.69
N LEU A 72 2.01 -10.54 -2.97
CA LEU A 72 2.52 -11.15 -1.74
C LEU A 72 3.72 -12.07 -2.03
N ALA A 73 3.67 -12.85 -3.11
CA ALA A 73 4.77 -13.72 -3.52
C ALA A 73 6.03 -12.91 -3.82
N LEU A 74 5.90 -11.76 -4.51
CA LEU A 74 7.02 -10.86 -4.73
C LEU A 74 7.59 -10.36 -3.39
N GLY A 75 6.74 -9.88 -2.48
CA GLY A 75 7.16 -9.44 -1.15
C GLY A 75 7.88 -10.54 -0.35
N GLU A 76 7.37 -11.78 -0.38
CA GLU A 76 8.03 -12.92 0.26
C GLU A 76 9.37 -13.27 -0.38
N LEU A 77 9.51 -13.12 -1.70
CA LEU A 77 10.78 -13.36 -2.41
C LEU A 77 11.83 -12.28 -2.13
N LEU A 78 11.42 -11.05 -1.84
CA LEU A 78 12.31 -9.92 -1.56
C LEU A 78 12.68 -9.83 -0.07
N TRP A 79 11.72 -10.10 0.82
CA TRP A 79 11.87 -9.84 2.27
C TRP A 79 11.77 -11.08 3.14
N ARG A 80 11.63 -12.26 2.52
CA ARG A 80 11.32 -13.54 3.18
C ARG A 80 9.92 -13.48 3.83
N GLY A 81 9.44 -14.65 4.28
CA GLY A 81 8.10 -14.75 4.90
C GLY A 81 7.89 -13.79 6.07
N LYS A 82 8.89 -13.63 6.96
CA LYS A 82 8.80 -12.71 8.10
C LYS A 82 8.62 -11.26 7.66
N GLY A 83 9.38 -10.81 6.67
CA GLY A 83 9.30 -9.44 6.17
C GLY A 83 7.94 -9.14 5.53
N LEU A 84 7.42 -10.08 4.72
CA LEU A 84 6.07 -9.99 4.16
C LEU A 84 5.01 -9.87 5.27
N VAL A 85 5.03 -10.76 6.26
CA VAL A 85 4.05 -10.76 7.36
C VAL A 85 4.09 -9.45 8.13
N VAL A 86 5.28 -8.91 8.43
CA VAL A 86 5.39 -7.61 9.11
C VAL A 86 4.80 -6.50 8.26
N ALA A 87 5.13 -6.42 6.96
CA ALA A 87 4.60 -5.40 6.06
C ALA A 87 3.07 -5.45 5.96
N PHE A 88 2.52 -6.65 5.78
CA PHE A 88 1.09 -6.86 5.72
C PHE A 88 0.40 -6.49 7.03
N MET A 89 0.88 -7.00 8.18
CA MET A 89 0.24 -6.77 9.47
C MET A 89 0.34 -5.32 9.96
N VAL A 90 1.46 -4.64 9.71
CA VAL A 90 1.59 -3.20 10.03
C VAL A 90 0.60 -2.37 9.23
N GLY A 91 0.44 -2.68 7.94
CA GLY A 91 -0.56 -2.04 7.10
C GLY A 91 -1.97 -2.29 7.56
N HIS A 92 -2.31 -3.56 7.71
CA HIS A 92 -3.62 -4.04 8.11
C HIS A 92 -4.04 -3.45 9.46
N VAL A 93 -3.32 -3.80 10.53
CA VAL A 93 -3.67 -3.38 11.90
C VAL A 93 -3.49 -1.87 12.06
N GLY A 94 -2.40 -1.31 11.54
CA GLY A 94 -2.09 0.10 11.69
C GLY A 94 -3.11 1.01 11.02
N ALA A 95 -3.49 0.71 9.76
CA ALA A 95 -4.49 1.51 9.05
C ALA A 95 -5.86 1.38 9.70
N THR A 96 -6.29 0.16 10.04
CA THR A 96 -7.57 -0.07 10.72
C THR A 96 -7.67 0.71 12.02
N LEU A 97 -6.65 0.68 12.88
CA LEU A 97 -6.67 1.41 14.15
C LEU A 97 -6.65 2.93 13.97
N ILE A 98 -5.86 3.44 13.01
CA ILE A 98 -5.80 4.89 12.73
C ILE A 98 -7.15 5.37 12.21
N ILE A 99 -7.76 4.66 11.24
CA ILE A 99 -9.06 5.03 10.69
C ILE A 99 -10.16 4.92 11.74
N ALA A 100 -10.16 3.85 12.55
CA ALA A 100 -11.10 3.73 13.66
C ALA A 100 -11.00 4.90 14.64
N ALA A 101 -9.78 5.33 15.01
CA ALA A 101 -9.60 6.47 15.89
C ALA A 101 -10.09 7.79 15.27
N VAL A 102 -9.81 8.02 13.98
CA VAL A 102 -10.27 9.21 13.25
C VAL A 102 -11.79 9.25 13.16
N LEU A 103 -12.43 8.13 12.80
CA LEU A 103 -13.88 8.02 12.71
C LEU A 103 -14.53 8.20 14.09
N ALA A 104 -13.96 7.63 15.16
CA ALA A 104 -14.46 7.81 16.52
C ALA A 104 -14.43 9.29 16.92
N ALA A 105 -13.31 9.97 16.67
CA ALA A 105 -13.17 11.39 16.96
C ALA A 105 -14.16 12.25 16.16
N ALA A 106 -14.36 11.94 14.88
CA ALA A 106 -15.30 12.65 14.02
C ALA A 106 -16.77 12.46 14.45
N ILE A 107 -17.15 11.26 14.92
CA ILE A 107 -18.48 10.99 15.48
C ILE A 107 -18.66 11.78 16.78
N VAL A 108 -17.68 11.75 17.69
CA VAL A 108 -17.72 12.49 18.97
C VAL A 108 -17.78 14.01 18.74
N ALA A 109 -17.10 14.51 17.71
CA ALA A 109 -17.13 15.92 17.31
C ALA A 109 -18.44 16.32 16.57
N GLY A 110 -19.33 15.36 16.29
CA GLY A 110 -20.59 15.60 15.56
C GLY A 110 -20.42 15.83 14.06
N TRP A 111 -19.25 15.50 13.49
CA TRP A 111 -18.97 15.67 12.06
C TRP A 111 -19.48 14.50 11.21
N LEU A 112 -19.67 13.34 11.83
CA LEU A 112 -20.14 12.12 11.18
C LEU A 112 -21.32 11.50 11.94
N PRO A 113 -22.32 10.92 11.24
CA PRO A 113 -23.40 10.19 11.87
C PRO A 113 -22.89 8.92 12.57
N ALA A 114 -23.51 8.59 13.71
CA ALA A 114 -23.14 7.40 14.49
C ALA A 114 -23.31 6.08 13.73
N SER A 115 -24.16 6.04 12.69
CA SER A 115 -24.35 4.86 11.83
C SER A 115 -23.09 4.40 11.09
N ILE A 116 -22.07 5.28 10.96
CA ILE A 116 -20.78 4.91 10.37
C ILE A 116 -20.01 3.95 11.29
N ALA A 117 -20.34 3.88 12.59
CA ALA A 117 -19.68 2.97 13.52
C ALA A 117 -19.89 1.49 13.17
N ASP A 118 -20.98 1.16 12.47
CA ASP A 118 -21.33 -0.21 12.06
C ASP A 118 -20.87 -0.54 10.62
N ALA A 119 -20.27 0.42 9.91
CA ALA A 119 -19.85 0.22 8.53
C ALA A 119 -18.77 -0.87 8.42
N SER A 120 -19.03 -1.89 7.59
CA SER A 120 -18.14 -3.03 7.44
C SER A 120 -16.77 -2.63 6.89
N ASP A 121 -15.73 -2.87 7.69
CA ASP A 121 -14.32 -2.81 7.30
C ASP A 121 -13.69 -4.22 7.36
N VAL A 122 -13.05 -4.63 6.25
CA VAL A 122 -12.34 -5.92 6.09
C VAL A 122 -10.96 -5.65 5.50
N GLY A 123 -9.91 -6.06 6.22
CA GLY A 123 -8.60 -5.44 6.02
C GLY A 123 -7.62 -6.18 5.08
N ILE A 124 -8.05 -7.15 4.27
CA ILE A 124 -7.16 -7.78 3.25
C ILE A 124 -6.52 -6.70 2.37
N SER A 125 -7.32 -5.71 1.97
CA SER A 125 -6.91 -4.65 1.06
C SER A 125 -5.92 -3.66 1.69
N TYR A 126 -6.01 -3.39 3.00
CA TYR A 126 -5.03 -2.57 3.73
C TYR A 126 -3.68 -3.26 3.85
N GLY A 127 -3.67 -4.55 4.19
CA GLY A 127 -2.43 -5.33 4.21
C GLY A 127 -1.76 -5.37 2.84
N ALA A 128 -2.55 -5.54 1.77
CA ALA A 128 -2.05 -5.50 0.41
C ALA A 128 -1.50 -4.13 0.00
N ALA A 129 -2.19 -3.03 0.33
CA ALA A 129 -1.74 -1.67 0.07
C ALA A 129 -0.41 -1.35 0.76
N ALA A 130 -0.20 -1.83 1.99
CA ALA A 130 1.07 -1.67 2.69
C ALA A 130 2.19 -2.51 2.09
N VAL A 131 1.91 -3.75 1.64
CA VAL A 131 2.89 -4.55 0.89
C VAL A 131 3.32 -3.82 -0.39
N LEU A 132 2.37 -3.25 -1.13
CA LEU A 132 2.64 -2.43 -2.31
C LEU A 132 3.50 -1.20 -1.98
N GLY A 133 3.19 -0.49 -0.90
CA GLY A 133 4.00 0.63 -0.43
C GLY A 133 5.42 0.21 -0.03
N THR A 134 5.56 -0.97 0.57
CA THR A 134 6.85 -1.52 1.01
C THR A 134 7.76 -1.87 -0.18
N LEU A 135 7.20 -2.19 -1.36
CA LEU A 135 7.99 -2.37 -2.61
C LEU A 135 8.83 -1.16 -3.00
N THR A 136 8.57 0.03 -2.43
CA THR A 136 9.46 1.20 -2.56
C THR A 136 10.92 0.87 -2.26
N ALA A 137 11.21 -0.03 -1.31
CA ALA A 137 12.57 -0.46 -1.02
C ALA A 137 13.25 -1.13 -2.22
N ALA A 138 12.49 -1.83 -3.08
CA ALA A 138 12.95 -2.55 -4.26
C ALA A 138 13.10 -1.69 -5.50
N ILE A 139 12.42 -0.55 -5.53
CA ILE A 139 12.55 0.39 -6.64
C ILE A 139 13.94 1.03 -6.62
N PRO A 140 14.66 1.13 -7.76
CA PRO A 140 15.95 1.79 -7.82
C PRO A 140 15.88 3.20 -7.26
N THR A 141 16.92 3.60 -6.52
CA THR A 141 16.93 4.86 -5.76
C THR A 141 16.48 6.06 -6.58
N TRP A 142 16.85 6.13 -7.87
CA TRP A 142 16.45 7.19 -8.80
C TRP A 142 14.93 7.30 -9.01
N TRP A 143 14.23 6.16 -9.10
CA TRP A 143 12.80 6.06 -9.41
C TRP A 143 11.90 6.02 -8.16
N ARG A 144 12.45 5.80 -6.96
CA ARG A 144 11.68 5.70 -5.71
C ARG A 144 10.72 6.86 -5.47
N LEU A 145 11.17 8.09 -5.70
CA LEU A 145 10.32 9.26 -5.47
C LEU A 145 9.13 9.27 -6.45
N ALA A 146 9.37 8.99 -7.73
CA ALA A 146 8.33 8.91 -8.74
C ALA A 146 7.30 7.82 -8.42
N TRP A 147 7.77 6.66 -7.97
CA TRP A 147 6.93 5.55 -7.52
C TRP A 147 6.03 5.94 -6.34
N VAL A 148 6.60 6.54 -5.29
CA VAL A 148 5.83 6.96 -4.11
C VAL A 148 4.80 8.04 -4.48
N CYS A 149 5.20 9.05 -5.25
CA CYS A 149 4.30 10.10 -5.69
C CYS A 149 3.15 9.54 -6.55
N PHE A 150 3.44 8.63 -7.47
CA PHE A 150 2.42 8.00 -8.31
C PHE A 150 1.32 7.33 -7.46
N TRP A 151 1.71 6.50 -6.50
CA TRP A 151 0.76 5.75 -5.70
C TRP A 151 -0.01 6.63 -4.72
N LEU A 152 0.69 7.49 -3.96
CA LEU A 152 0.04 8.36 -2.98
C LEU A 152 -0.89 9.39 -3.63
N ALA A 153 -0.50 9.96 -4.78
CA ALA A 153 -1.34 10.94 -5.46
C ALA A 153 -2.65 10.32 -5.97
N ASN A 154 -2.60 9.13 -6.59
CA ASN A 154 -3.82 8.46 -7.03
C ASN A 154 -4.69 8.01 -5.86
N ALA A 155 -4.09 7.42 -4.82
CA ALA A 155 -4.85 6.98 -3.65
C ALA A 155 -5.53 8.18 -2.93
N ALA A 156 -4.81 9.30 -2.79
CA ALA A 156 -5.37 10.52 -2.21
C ALA A 156 -6.49 11.11 -3.08
N LEU A 157 -6.33 11.11 -4.41
CA LEU A 157 -7.37 11.59 -5.32
C LEU A 157 -8.68 10.80 -5.13
N VAL A 158 -8.59 9.47 -5.06
CA VAL A 158 -9.75 8.59 -4.82
C VAL A 158 -10.37 8.89 -3.45
N ALA A 159 -9.55 8.98 -2.40
CA ALA A 159 -10.03 9.30 -1.05
C ALA A 159 -10.72 10.67 -0.93
N THR A 160 -10.30 11.65 -1.76
CA THR A 160 -10.87 13.01 -1.77
C THR A 160 -11.95 13.24 -2.82
N SER A 161 -12.39 12.19 -3.54
CA SER A 161 -13.38 12.36 -4.60
C SER A 161 -14.69 12.89 -4.02
N LEU A 162 -15.22 13.97 -4.63
CA LEU A 162 -16.32 14.80 -4.10
C LEU A 162 -17.69 14.08 -4.00
N ALA A 163 -17.78 12.83 -4.44
CA ALA A 163 -19.04 12.08 -4.48
C ALA A 163 -19.44 11.50 -3.12
N SER A 164 -18.49 11.24 -2.22
CA SER A 164 -18.69 10.90 -0.81
C SER A 164 -17.32 10.65 -0.17
N PHE A 165 -17.12 11.06 1.09
CA PHE A 165 -15.92 10.69 1.83
C PHE A 165 -15.91 9.18 2.05
N ASP A 166 -14.96 8.48 1.43
CA ASP A 166 -14.78 7.05 1.58
C ASP A 166 -13.66 6.77 2.60
N PHE A 167 -14.06 6.34 3.79
CA PHE A 167 -13.13 5.96 4.85
C PHE A 167 -12.25 4.77 4.43
N THR A 168 -12.74 3.90 3.54
CA THR A 168 -11.98 2.76 3.02
C THR A 168 -10.84 3.24 2.15
N ALA A 169 -11.12 4.14 1.19
CA ALA A 169 -10.10 4.76 0.36
C ALA A 169 -9.06 5.54 1.20
N THR A 170 -9.51 6.21 2.26
CA THR A 170 -8.60 6.88 3.21
C THR A 170 -7.73 5.86 3.95
N GLY A 171 -8.28 4.73 4.38
CA GLY A 171 -7.55 3.61 4.97
C GLY A 171 -6.49 3.05 4.04
N HIS A 172 -6.77 2.95 2.73
CA HIS A 172 -5.76 2.58 1.73
C HIS A 172 -4.60 3.58 1.64
N VAL A 173 -4.87 4.88 1.69
CA VAL A 173 -3.83 5.92 1.70
C VAL A 173 -2.93 5.74 2.92
N VAL A 174 -3.53 5.55 4.11
CA VAL A 174 -2.80 5.32 5.36
C VAL A 174 -1.96 4.04 5.28
N ALA A 175 -2.54 2.93 4.85
CA ALA A 175 -1.84 1.66 4.72
C ALA A 175 -0.66 1.74 3.75
N LEU A 176 -0.87 2.36 2.59
CA LEU A 176 0.17 2.59 1.59
C LEU A 176 1.30 3.45 2.15
N ALA A 177 0.98 4.54 2.86
CA ALA A 177 1.96 5.40 3.51
C ALA A 177 2.76 4.68 4.61
N LEU A 178 2.09 3.85 5.43
CA LEU A 178 2.76 2.99 6.41
C LEU A 178 3.73 2.01 5.74
N GLY A 179 3.33 1.40 4.62
CA GLY A 179 4.21 0.56 3.81
C GLY A 179 5.43 1.30 3.27
N VAL A 180 5.24 2.51 2.73
CA VAL A 180 6.34 3.38 2.26
C VAL A 180 7.29 3.72 3.41
N LEU A 181 6.77 4.08 4.59
CA LEU A 181 7.58 4.37 5.77
C LEU A 181 8.37 3.12 6.22
N LEU A 182 7.69 1.97 6.27
CA LEU A 182 8.30 0.70 6.67
C LEU A 182 9.40 0.27 5.67
N SER A 183 9.26 0.61 4.38
CA SER A 183 10.26 0.34 3.35
C SER A 183 11.65 0.88 3.70
N THR A 184 11.74 1.95 4.49
CA THR A 184 13.03 2.52 4.95
C THR A 184 13.82 1.58 5.85
N ARG A 185 13.15 0.59 6.46
CA ARG A 185 13.74 -0.44 7.32
C ARG A 185 14.09 -1.72 6.57
N PHE A 186 13.58 -1.90 5.36
CA PHE A 186 13.94 -3.02 4.50
C PHE A 186 15.22 -2.72 3.75
N ARG A 187 16.25 -3.53 3.99
CA ARG A 187 17.46 -3.57 3.15
C ARG A 187 17.35 -4.76 2.23
N LEU A 188 17.51 -4.52 0.94
CA LEU A 188 17.49 -5.58 -0.05
C LEU A 188 18.92 -6.07 -0.31
N PRO A 189 19.20 -7.37 -0.12
CA PRO A 189 20.50 -7.92 -0.45
C PRO A 189 20.64 -8.03 -1.99
N GLY A 190 21.55 -7.25 -2.57
CA GLY A 190 22.18 -7.48 -3.90
C GLY A 190 21.28 -8.09 -4.98
N GLU A 191 20.15 -7.46 -5.26
CA GLU A 191 19.01 -8.18 -5.81
C GLU A 191 18.98 -8.19 -7.34
N HIS A 192 19.01 -9.39 -7.92
CA HIS A 192 18.89 -9.60 -9.35
C HIS A 192 17.39 -9.66 -9.71
N TRP A 193 16.95 -8.74 -10.58
CA TRP A 193 15.61 -8.77 -11.15
C TRP A 193 15.55 -9.88 -12.20
N THR A 194 14.81 -10.95 -11.89
CA THR A 194 14.54 -12.04 -12.84
C THR A 194 13.24 -11.76 -13.60
N PRO A 195 13.03 -12.35 -14.79
CA PRO A 195 11.77 -12.22 -15.53
C PRO A 195 10.54 -12.57 -14.67
N LEU A 196 10.64 -13.62 -13.84
CA LEU A 196 9.58 -13.99 -12.90
C LEU A 196 9.24 -12.85 -11.93
N ARG A 197 10.24 -12.21 -11.31
CA ARG A 197 10.01 -11.10 -10.36
C ARG A 197 9.38 -9.89 -11.06
N LEU A 198 9.75 -9.64 -12.32
CA LEU A 198 9.13 -8.59 -13.13
C LEU A 198 7.68 -8.90 -13.47
N MET A 199 7.36 -10.15 -13.81
CA MET A 199 5.97 -10.58 -14.04
C MET A 199 5.13 -10.44 -12.76
N LEU A 200 5.67 -10.90 -11.62
CA LEU A 200 5.00 -10.75 -10.32
C LEU A 200 4.78 -9.27 -9.96
N LEU A 201 5.77 -8.41 -10.24
CA LEU A 201 5.65 -6.96 -10.03
C LEU A 201 4.56 -6.36 -10.92
N ALA A 202 4.54 -6.70 -12.22
CA ALA A 202 3.54 -6.20 -13.16
C ALA A 202 2.12 -6.61 -12.74
N SER A 203 1.92 -7.89 -12.41
CA SER A 203 0.63 -8.39 -11.91
C SER A 203 0.23 -7.76 -10.57
N GLY A 204 1.18 -7.61 -9.64
CA GLY A 204 0.94 -6.96 -8.35
C GLY A 204 0.63 -5.47 -8.47
N VAL A 205 1.26 -4.76 -9.41
CA VAL A 205 0.95 -3.35 -9.74
C VAL A 205 -0.43 -3.24 -10.38
N ALA A 206 -0.78 -4.11 -11.32
CA ALA A 206 -2.11 -4.11 -11.93
C ALA A 206 -3.21 -4.37 -10.88
N PHE A 207 -2.98 -5.34 -9.99
CA PHE A 207 -3.85 -5.60 -8.84
C PHE A 207 -3.95 -4.39 -7.90
N GLY A 208 -2.83 -3.82 -7.49
CA GLY A 208 -2.79 -2.64 -6.61
C GLY A 208 -3.49 -1.43 -7.23
N TYR A 209 -3.35 -1.24 -8.55
CA TYR A 209 -4.03 -0.20 -9.30
C TYR A 209 -5.54 -0.40 -9.23
N ASN A 210 -6.02 -1.60 -9.57
CA ASN A 210 -7.44 -1.89 -9.54
C ASN A 210 -8.02 -1.80 -8.12
N ALA A 211 -7.29 -2.24 -7.10
CA ALA A 211 -7.70 -2.19 -5.71
C ALA A 211 -7.79 -0.76 -5.16
N LEU A 212 -6.93 0.16 -5.62
CA LEU A 212 -6.85 1.54 -5.12
C LEU A 212 -7.63 2.54 -5.97
N ILE A 213 -7.78 2.29 -7.26
CA ILE A 213 -8.23 3.27 -8.27
C ILE A 213 -9.44 2.75 -9.07
N GLY A 214 -9.70 1.43 -9.04
CA GLY A 214 -10.79 0.78 -9.76
C GLY A 214 -10.50 0.49 -11.24
N PHE A 215 -11.53 0.04 -11.96
CA PHE A 215 -11.47 -0.37 -13.38
C PHE A 215 -11.46 0.78 -14.38
N SER A 216 -11.39 2.04 -13.95
CA SER A 216 -11.48 3.18 -14.85
C SER A 216 -10.21 3.27 -15.72
N ALA A 217 -10.39 3.02 -17.03
CA ALA A 217 -9.35 3.18 -18.06
C ALA A 217 -8.99 4.66 -18.32
N GLY A 218 -9.73 5.60 -17.71
CA GLY A 218 -9.54 7.05 -17.79
C GLY A 218 -8.39 7.56 -16.92
N ALA A 219 -7.18 7.12 -17.28
CA ALA A 219 -5.85 7.66 -16.99
C ALA A 219 -5.49 8.05 -15.52
N PRO A 220 -4.38 7.50 -14.97
CA PRO A 220 -3.75 8.01 -13.75
C PRO A 220 -2.97 9.30 -14.04
N VAL A 221 -3.66 10.34 -14.53
CA VAL A 221 -3.04 11.62 -14.91
C VAL A 221 -2.38 12.26 -13.70
N ALA A 222 -3.03 12.24 -12.54
CA ALA A 222 -2.49 12.80 -11.30
C ALA A 222 -1.21 12.07 -10.85
N GLY A 223 -1.22 10.73 -10.84
CA GLY A 223 -0.03 9.96 -10.49
C GLY A 223 1.11 10.13 -11.48
N LEU A 224 0.82 10.11 -12.79
CA LEU A 224 1.83 10.31 -13.82
C LEU A 224 2.41 11.72 -13.79
N ALA A 225 1.57 12.75 -13.63
CA ALA A 225 2.01 14.14 -13.52
C ALA A 225 2.89 14.37 -12.29
N THR A 226 2.48 13.88 -11.12
CA THR A 226 3.27 14.01 -9.89
C THR A 226 4.58 13.20 -9.97
N ALA A 227 4.57 12.01 -10.57
CA ALA A 227 5.78 11.23 -10.84
C ALA A 227 6.74 11.96 -11.79
N LEU A 228 6.23 12.58 -12.86
CA LEU A 228 7.03 13.38 -13.79
C LEU A 228 7.63 14.61 -13.11
N ILE A 229 6.84 15.35 -12.33
CA ILE A 229 7.32 16.50 -11.54
C ILE A 229 8.43 16.06 -10.59
N ALA A 230 8.25 14.93 -9.89
CA ALA A 230 9.27 14.37 -9.00
C ALA A 230 10.58 14.03 -9.72
N LEU A 231 10.51 13.45 -10.92
CA LEU A 231 11.68 13.11 -11.73
C LEU A 231 12.42 14.36 -12.22
N VAL A 232 11.68 15.38 -12.67
CA VAL A 232 12.25 16.66 -13.14
C VAL A 232 12.93 17.39 -11.99
N ALA A 233 12.23 17.55 -10.86
CA ALA A 233 12.78 18.22 -9.67
C ALA A 233 14.07 17.54 -9.18
N ARG A 234 14.06 16.20 -9.11
CA ARG A 234 15.24 15.44 -8.69
C ARG A 234 16.40 15.54 -9.68
N SER A 235 16.11 15.52 -10.99
CA SER A 235 17.12 15.70 -12.03
C SER A 235 17.76 17.09 -11.98
N ALA A 236 16.97 18.13 -11.69
CA ALA A 236 17.45 19.49 -11.51
C ALA A 236 18.36 19.61 -10.27
N VAL A 237 17.96 19.04 -9.12
CA VAL A 237 18.77 19.00 -7.90
C VAL A 237 20.08 18.25 -8.12
N HIS A 238 20.04 17.09 -8.79
CA HIS A 238 21.25 16.34 -9.12
C HIS A 238 22.21 17.16 -9.97
N ARG A 239 21.73 17.75 -11.07
CA ARG A 239 22.54 18.63 -11.95
C ARG A 239 23.13 19.83 -11.19
N TRP A 240 22.36 20.44 -10.30
CA TRP A 240 22.82 21.57 -9.49
C TRP A 240 23.91 21.16 -8.50
N SER A 241 23.74 20.02 -7.82
CA SER A 241 24.75 19.48 -6.89
C SER A 241 26.06 19.12 -7.60
N SER A 242 26.00 18.48 -8.77
CA SER A 242 27.19 18.14 -9.57
C SER A 242 27.94 19.41 -10.00
N ARG A 243 27.22 20.46 -10.44
CA ARG A 243 27.84 21.75 -10.81
C ARG A 243 28.51 22.44 -9.62
N LYS A 244 27.93 22.37 -8.42
CA LYS A 244 28.54 22.91 -7.20
C LYS A 244 29.84 22.18 -6.85
N LEU A 245 29.85 20.85 -6.89
CA LEU A 245 31.07 20.06 -6.64
C LEU A 245 32.17 20.39 -7.66
N SER A 246 31.84 20.51 -8.95
CA SER A 246 32.82 20.88 -9.98
C SER A 246 33.42 22.27 -9.76
N ARG A 247 32.64 23.23 -9.25
CA ARG A 247 33.14 24.58 -8.92
C ARG A 247 34.02 24.63 -7.67
N SER A 248 33.77 23.78 -6.67
CA SER A 248 34.60 23.72 -5.45
C SER A 248 35.93 22.97 -5.65
N VAL A 249 36.04 22.15 -6.69
CA VAL A 249 37.24 21.35 -7.01
C VAL A 249 38.12 22.03 -8.08
N ALA A 250 37.64 23.12 -8.70
CA ALA A 250 38.47 23.91 -9.60
C ALA A 250 39.69 24.45 -8.82
N PRO A 251 40.94 24.19 -9.27
CA PRO A 251 42.12 24.68 -8.58
C PRO A 251 42.13 26.21 -8.56
N PRO A 252 42.68 26.85 -7.52
CA PRO A 252 42.84 28.30 -7.52
C PRO A 252 43.67 28.71 -8.74
N ASP A 253 43.20 29.71 -9.47
CA ASP A 253 43.89 30.23 -10.65
C ASP A 253 45.31 30.65 -10.23
N HIS A 254 46.31 29.82 -10.56
CA HIS A 254 47.71 30.21 -10.52
C HIS A 254 47.96 31.15 -11.72
N CYS A 255 47.35 32.32 -11.67
CA CYS A 255 47.73 33.43 -12.53
C CYS A 255 49.05 33.96 -11.96
N GLY A 256 50.13 33.68 -12.70
CA GLY A 256 51.50 33.95 -12.30
C GLY A 256 51.73 35.41 -11.93
N VAL A 257 52.21 35.61 -10.71
CA VAL A 257 53.02 36.78 -10.37
C VAL A 257 54.43 36.48 -10.87
N LEU A 258 54.78 36.99 -12.04
CA LEU A 258 56.16 37.12 -12.48
C LEU A 258 56.25 38.33 -13.42
N THR A 259 56.49 39.49 -12.82
CA THR A 259 57.08 40.66 -13.48
C THR A 259 57.93 41.40 -12.45
N ILE A 260 59.23 41.10 -12.46
CA ILE A 260 60.32 42.02 -12.11
C ILE A 260 61.18 42.11 -13.37
#